data_AF-A0A554J1C0-F1
#
_entry.id   AF-A0A554J1C0-F1
#
_cell.length_a   1.000
_cell.length_b   1.000
_cell.length_c   1.000
_cell.angle_alpha   90.00
_cell.angle_beta   90.00
_cell.angle_gamma   90.00
#
_symmetry.space_group_name_H-M   'P 1'
#
loop_
_entity.id
_entity.type
_entity.pdbx_description
1 polymer ?
#
loop_
_entity_poly.entity_id
_entity_poly.type
_entity_poly.pdbx_seq_one_letter_code
_entity_poly.pdbx_strand_id
1 'polypeptide(L)'
;IESVFGALQNPARVSLDEFELLRDEVVSAHVPPTVMREQIVIRSELETRGIHIDGRRFVRTIPLVKAHAVLIRGADTAGVEDLVVMQHAWADPGEARAFREVVFGHANPIAAEAEKLVDAAIIAAENAIQSADPRNGRMAIEKIKKEVLPQFPDLLQKAKQQGLPTADVSTAQSRVQAEMQRIAKVLMGM
;
A
#
# COMPACT_ATOMS: atom_id res chain seq x y z
N ILE A 1 -4.15 -9.84 -23.50
CA ILE A 1 -4.82 -9.01 -22.48
C ILE A 1 -5.68 -7.91 -23.09
N GLU A 2 -5.36 -7.32 -24.26
CA GLU A 2 -6.22 -6.31 -24.91
C GLU A 2 -7.67 -6.76 -25.21
N SER A 3 -8.01 -8.05 -25.15
CA SER A 3 -9.35 -8.53 -25.56
C SER A 3 -10.35 -8.77 -24.43
N VAL A 4 -9.99 -8.68 -23.15
CA VAL A 4 -10.88 -9.15 -22.05
C VAL A 4 -11.58 -8.01 -21.34
N PHE A 5 -10.85 -6.95 -20.98
CA PHE A 5 -11.48 -5.74 -20.47
C PHE A 5 -12.33 -5.04 -21.54
N GLY A 6 -12.03 -5.24 -22.83
CA GLY A 6 -12.88 -4.81 -23.94
C GLY A 6 -14.17 -5.63 -24.10
N ALA A 7 -14.24 -6.82 -23.52
CA ALA A 7 -15.43 -7.67 -23.52
C ALA A 7 -16.40 -7.34 -22.37
N LEU A 8 -15.91 -6.72 -21.29
CA LEU A 8 -16.73 -6.33 -20.13
C LEU A 8 -17.73 -5.23 -20.51
N GLN A 9 -18.99 -5.61 -20.74
CA GLN A 9 -20.02 -4.65 -21.14
C GLN A 9 -20.53 -3.79 -19.96
N ASN A 10 -20.36 -4.25 -18.71
CA ASN A 10 -20.74 -3.51 -17.51
C ASN A 10 -19.82 -3.87 -16.31
N PRO A 11 -19.06 -2.94 -15.73
CA PRO A 11 -18.17 -3.24 -14.60
C PRO A 11 -18.91 -3.64 -13.31
N ALA A 12 -20.22 -3.40 -13.21
CA ALA A 12 -21.02 -3.79 -12.03
C ALA A 12 -21.70 -5.17 -12.16
N ARG A 13 -21.67 -5.80 -13.34
CA ARG A 13 -22.29 -7.11 -13.60
C ARG A 13 -21.48 -7.88 -14.62
N VAL A 14 -21.01 -9.06 -14.22
CA VAL A 14 -20.30 -9.98 -15.11
C VAL A 14 -21.25 -11.11 -15.49
N SER A 15 -21.32 -11.43 -16.78
CA SER A 15 -21.97 -12.65 -17.29
C SER A 15 -21.15 -13.89 -16.93
N LEU A 16 -21.76 -15.07 -17.05
CA LEU A 16 -21.06 -16.33 -16.79
C LEU A 16 -19.88 -16.50 -17.75
N ASP A 17 -20.07 -16.21 -19.03
CA ASP A 17 -19.03 -16.33 -20.05
C ASP A 17 -17.84 -15.39 -19.77
N GLU A 18 -18.13 -14.13 -19.40
CA GLU A 18 -17.09 -13.17 -18.98
C GLU A 18 -16.37 -13.65 -17.71
N PHE A 19 -17.08 -14.21 -16.73
CA PHE A 19 -16.48 -14.75 -15.52
C PHE A 19 -15.54 -15.93 -15.81
N GLU A 20 -15.97 -16.88 -16.64
CA GLU A 20 -15.16 -18.05 -16.99
C GLU A 20 -13.90 -17.63 -17.73
N LEU A 21 -14.02 -16.66 -18.63
CA LEU A 21 -12.89 -16.11 -19.36
C LEU A 21 -11.90 -15.37 -18.45
N LEU A 22 -12.38 -14.53 -17.52
CA LEU A 22 -11.53 -13.88 -16.51
C LEU A 22 -10.84 -14.89 -15.59
N ARG A 23 -11.56 -15.93 -15.16
CA ARG A 23 -11.00 -17.01 -14.32
C ARG A 23 -9.86 -17.70 -15.06
N ASP A 24 -10.05 -18.00 -16.34
CA ASP A 24 -9.05 -18.71 -17.14
C ASP A 24 -7.81 -17.82 -17.39
N GLU A 25 -7.97 -16.51 -17.56
CA GLU A 25 -6.85 -15.55 -17.57
C GLU A 25 -6.10 -15.53 -16.24
N VAL A 26 -6.81 -15.46 -15.11
CA VAL A 26 -6.19 -15.50 -13.77
C VAL A 26 -5.42 -16.81 -13.55
N VAL A 27 -5.96 -17.95 -13.98
CA VAL A 27 -5.29 -19.25 -13.85
C VAL A 27 -4.00 -19.29 -14.68
N SER A 28 -4.05 -18.77 -15.91
CA SER A 28 -2.93 -18.78 -16.86
C SER A 28 -1.85 -17.72 -16.58
N ALA A 29 -2.15 -16.68 -15.80
CA ALA A 29 -1.18 -15.65 -15.45
C ALA A 29 0.13 -16.21 -14.87
N HIS A 30 1.26 -15.68 -15.32
CA HIS A 30 2.59 -16.08 -14.90
C HIS A 30 2.94 -15.48 -13.54
N VAL A 31 3.57 -16.28 -12.68
CA VAL A 31 4.15 -15.80 -11.41
C VAL A 31 5.66 -16.03 -11.47
N PRO A 32 6.45 -14.95 -11.66
CA PRO A 32 7.90 -15.05 -11.73
C PRO A 32 8.52 -15.60 -10.43
N PRO A 33 9.69 -16.26 -10.52
CA PRO A 33 10.42 -16.70 -9.33
C PRO A 33 10.81 -15.56 -8.37
N THR A 34 10.95 -14.33 -8.86
CA THR A 34 11.19 -13.14 -8.02
C THR A 34 10.04 -12.91 -7.04
N VAL A 35 8.79 -12.99 -7.51
CA VAL A 35 7.59 -12.84 -6.67
C VAL A 35 7.51 -13.96 -5.64
N MET A 36 7.81 -15.20 -6.02
CA MET A 36 7.83 -16.33 -5.09
C MET A 36 8.92 -16.18 -4.02
N ARG A 37 10.10 -15.69 -4.38
CA ARG A 37 11.17 -15.41 -3.41
C ARG A 37 10.75 -14.32 -2.43
N GLU A 38 10.17 -13.24 -2.93
CA GLU A 38 9.71 -12.15 -2.08
C GLU A 38 8.59 -12.60 -1.13
N GLN A 39 7.69 -13.45 -1.60
CA GLN A 39 6.66 -14.10 -0.77
C GLN A 39 7.27 -14.87 0.41
N ILE A 40 8.39 -15.58 0.19
CA ILE A 40 9.13 -16.32 1.23
C ILE A 40 9.80 -15.35 2.22
N VAL A 41 10.34 -14.22 1.73
CA VAL A 41 10.92 -13.19 2.60
C VAL A 41 9.85 -12.59 3.51
N ILE A 42 8.68 -12.22 2.97
CA ILE A 42 7.52 -11.73 3.75
C ILE A 42 7.15 -12.73 4.85
N ARG A 43 7.03 -14.02 4.50
CA ARG A 43 6.71 -15.07 5.46
C ARG A 43 7.78 -15.17 6.56
N SER A 44 9.06 -15.14 6.20
CA SER A 44 10.16 -15.21 7.17
C SER A 44 10.13 -14.01 8.11
N GLU A 45 9.84 -12.81 7.60
CA GLU A 45 9.70 -11.62 8.45
C GLU A 45 8.51 -11.75 9.41
N LEU A 46 7.35 -12.22 8.95
CA LEU A 46 6.21 -12.49 9.83
C LEU A 46 6.56 -13.51 10.93
N GLU A 47 7.29 -14.57 10.58
CA GLU A 47 7.74 -15.58 11.54
C GLU A 47 8.68 -14.98 12.60
N THR A 48 9.57 -14.05 12.25
CA THR A 48 10.39 -13.33 13.25
C THR A 48 9.58 -12.46 14.21
N ARG A 49 8.36 -12.05 13.81
CA ARG A 49 7.40 -11.35 14.67
C ARG A 49 6.48 -12.29 15.45
N GLY A 50 6.73 -13.60 15.41
CA GLY A 50 5.93 -14.62 16.10
C GLY A 50 4.62 -14.98 15.39
N ILE A 51 4.44 -14.55 14.15
CA ILE A 51 3.23 -14.79 13.35
C ILE A 51 3.49 -15.94 12.39
N HIS A 52 2.76 -17.03 12.55
CA HIS A 52 2.93 -18.23 11.71
C HIS A 52 1.82 -18.36 10.67
N ILE A 53 2.20 -18.32 9.39
CA ILE A 53 1.29 -18.66 8.29
C ILE A 53 1.40 -20.14 7.94
N ASP A 54 0.28 -20.86 8.04
CA ASP A 54 0.25 -22.28 7.68
C ASP A 54 0.53 -22.48 6.19
N GLY A 55 1.14 -23.62 5.83
CA GLY A 55 1.57 -23.89 4.46
C GLY A 55 0.42 -23.87 3.44
N ARG A 56 -0.80 -24.26 3.81
CA ARG A 56 -1.94 -24.23 2.89
C ARG A 56 -2.38 -22.80 2.62
N ARG A 57 -2.45 -21.96 3.65
CA ARG A 57 -2.77 -20.54 3.52
C ARG A 57 -1.71 -19.80 2.70
N PHE A 58 -0.44 -20.08 2.97
CA PHE A 58 0.68 -19.50 2.21
C PHE A 58 0.57 -19.81 0.71
N VAL A 59 0.32 -21.07 0.34
CA VAL A 59 0.15 -21.45 -1.08
C VAL A 59 -1.10 -20.82 -1.69
N ARG A 60 -2.18 -20.66 -0.91
CA ARG A 60 -3.45 -20.06 -1.36
C ARG A 60 -3.38 -18.56 -1.62
N THR A 61 -2.30 -17.86 -1.26
CA THR A 61 -2.15 -16.45 -1.66
C THR A 61 -1.75 -16.32 -3.13
N ILE A 62 -1.14 -17.35 -3.75
CA ILE A 62 -0.71 -17.28 -5.16
C ILE A 62 -1.87 -17.02 -6.14
N PRO A 63 -3.02 -17.73 -6.07
CA PRO A 63 -4.17 -17.36 -6.90
C PRO A 63 -4.65 -15.92 -6.71
N LEU A 64 -4.53 -15.36 -5.49
CA LEU A 64 -4.92 -13.97 -5.22
C LEU A 64 -3.92 -12.98 -5.83
N VAL A 65 -2.63 -13.30 -5.80
CA VAL A 65 -1.56 -12.50 -6.45
C VAL A 65 -1.79 -12.46 -7.96
N LYS A 66 -2.11 -13.61 -8.59
CA LYS A 66 -2.48 -13.66 -10.01
C LYS A 66 -3.74 -12.85 -10.30
N ALA A 67 -4.76 -12.97 -9.46
CA ALA A 67 -6.00 -12.23 -9.59
C ALA A 67 -5.76 -10.71 -9.51
N HIS A 68 -4.89 -10.26 -8.60
CA HIS A 68 -4.52 -8.86 -8.51
C HIS A 68 -3.80 -8.37 -9.78
N ALA A 69 -2.82 -9.14 -10.27
CA ALA A 69 -2.10 -8.81 -11.50
C ALA A 69 -3.06 -8.62 -12.69
N VAL A 70 -3.95 -9.59 -12.92
CA VAL A 70 -4.88 -9.57 -14.06
C VAL A 70 -6.00 -8.55 -13.86
N LEU A 71 -6.71 -8.62 -12.74
CA LEU A 71 -7.96 -7.88 -12.55
C LEU A 71 -7.75 -6.42 -12.13
N ILE A 72 -6.65 -6.11 -11.44
CA ILE A 72 -6.37 -4.77 -10.92
C ILE A 72 -5.35 -4.05 -11.79
N ARG A 73 -4.28 -4.74 -12.22
CA ARG A 73 -3.24 -4.12 -13.05
C ARG A 73 -3.40 -4.38 -14.55
N GLY A 74 -4.25 -5.31 -14.96
CA GLY A 74 -4.36 -5.67 -16.37
C GLY A 74 -3.08 -6.34 -16.91
N ALA A 75 -2.35 -7.07 -16.07
CA ALA A 75 -1.10 -7.73 -16.41
C ALA A 75 -1.23 -9.26 -16.36
N ASP A 76 -0.63 -9.95 -17.33
CA ASP A 76 -0.59 -11.42 -17.39
C ASP A 76 0.57 -12.00 -16.56
N THR A 77 1.40 -11.13 -16.00
CA THR A 77 2.59 -11.47 -15.23
C THR A 77 2.54 -10.74 -13.91
N ALA A 78 2.54 -11.49 -12.81
CA ALA A 78 2.54 -10.94 -11.47
C ALA A 78 3.87 -10.23 -11.17
N GLY A 79 3.76 -9.09 -10.49
CA GLY A 79 4.86 -8.34 -9.90
C GLY A 79 4.90 -8.48 -8.38
N VAL A 80 5.90 -7.87 -7.75
CA VAL A 80 6.04 -7.85 -6.28
C VAL A 80 4.92 -7.05 -5.64
N GLU A 81 4.45 -6.00 -6.31
CA GLU A 81 3.32 -5.17 -5.91
C GLU A 81 2.01 -5.95 -5.77
N ASP A 82 1.86 -7.05 -6.50
CA ASP A 82 0.68 -7.91 -6.42
C ASP A 82 0.64 -8.73 -5.11
N LEU A 83 1.76 -8.81 -4.38
CA LEU A 83 1.81 -9.42 -3.04
C LEU A 83 1.02 -8.64 -2.00
N VAL A 84 0.58 -7.41 -2.29
CA VAL A 84 -0.24 -6.59 -1.39
C VAL A 84 -1.46 -7.35 -0.84
N VAL A 85 -2.03 -8.27 -1.61
CA VAL A 85 -3.17 -9.12 -1.19
C VAL A 85 -2.87 -9.99 0.03
N MET A 86 -1.59 -10.31 0.30
CA MET A 86 -1.18 -11.08 1.46
C MET A 86 -1.45 -10.37 2.79
N GLN A 87 -1.70 -9.05 2.78
CA GLN A 87 -2.04 -8.30 3.99
C GLN A 87 -3.33 -8.81 4.68
N HIS A 88 -4.13 -9.60 3.96
CA HIS A 88 -5.37 -10.21 4.44
C HIS A 88 -5.21 -11.69 4.84
N ALA A 89 -3.99 -12.23 4.85
CA ALA A 89 -3.74 -13.64 5.15
C ALA A 89 -3.62 -13.95 6.66
N TRP A 90 -3.91 -13.01 7.55
CA TRP A 90 -3.89 -13.23 9.00
C TRP A 90 -4.95 -14.24 9.47
N ALA A 91 -4.66 -14.95 10.56
CA ALA A 91 -5.58 -15.89 11.19
C ALA A 91 -6.36 -15.25 12.34
N ASP A 92 -5.69 -14.39 13.09
CA ASP A 92 -6.25 -13.61 14.17
C ASP A 92 -6.36 -12.13 13.73
N PRO A 93 -7.51 -11.46 13.91
CA PRO A 93 -7.61 -10.01 13.71
C PRO A 93 -6.51 -9.19 14.41
N GLY A 94 -5.97 -9.65 15.54
CA GLY A 94 -4.84 -9.03 16.22
C GLY A 94 -3.55 -8.96 15.39
N GLU A 95 -3.37 -9.87 14.43
CA GLU A 95 -2.20 -9.92 13.54
C GLU A 95 -2.36 -8.97 12.33
N ALA A 96 -3.57 -8.49 12.05
CA ALA A 96 -3.88 -7.77 10.82
C ALA A 96 -3.00 -6.53 10.59
N ARG A 97 -2.63 -5.83 11.68
CA ARG A 97 -1.72 -4.69 11.61
C ARG A 97 -0.32 -5.12 11.18
N ALA A 98 0.24 -6.14 11.80
CA ALA A 98 1.58 -6.63 11.48
C ALA A 98 1.67 -7.19 10.05
N PHE A 99 0.63 -7.91 9.60
CA PHE A 99 0.53 -8.35 8.21
C PHE A 99 0.55 -7.18 7.24
N ARG A 100 -0.26 -6.16 7.49
CA ARG A 100 -0.31 -4.96 6.64
C ARG A 100 1.05 -4.27 6.59
N GLU A 101 1.69 -4.06 7.73
CA GLU A 101 3.00 -3.40 7.79
C GLU A 101 4.08 -4.15 7.02
N VAL A 102 4.23 -5.47 7.26
CA VAL A 102 5.23 -6.29 6.57
C VAL A 102 4.92 -6.34 5.07
N VAL A 103 3.72 -6.79 4.70
CA VAL A 103 3.37 -7.00 3.29
C VAL A 103 3.46 -5.71 2.49
N PHE A 104 2.95 -4.60 3.03
CA PHE A 104 2.99 -3.31 2.34
C PHE A 104 4.43 -2.79 2.19
N GLY A 105 5.29 -3.02 3.19
CA GLY A 105 6.72 -2.70 3.12
C GLY A 105 7.45 -3.39 1.96
N HIS A 106 7.05 -4.61 1.61
CA HIS A 106 7.60 -5.36 0.49
C HIS A 106 6.91 -5.04 -0.85
N ALA A 107 5.58 -4.97 -0.86
CA ALA A 107 4.79 -4.78 -2.08
C ALA A 107 4.86 -3.35 -2.62
N ASN A 108 4.98 -2.34 -1.75
CA ASN A 108 5.10 -0.94 -2.15
C ASN A 108 6.07 -0.20 -1.21
N PRO A 109 7.39 -0.46 -1.31
CA PRO A 109 8.38 0.11 -0.39
C PRO A 109 8.43 1.64 -0.43
N ILE A 110 8.10 2.23 -1.58
CA ILE A 110 8.07 3.70 -1.75
C ILE A 110 6.87 4.30 -1.03
N ALA A 111 5.69 3.68 -1.12
CA ALA A 111 4.55 4.12 -0.33
C ALA A 111 4.77 3.86 1.17
N ALA A 112 5.46 2.78 1.54
CA ALA A 112 5.86 2.55 2.93
C ALA A 112 6.84 3.63 3.45
N GLU A 113 7.75 4.13 2.61
CA GLU A 113 8.58 5.30 2.93
C GLU A 113 7.73 6.57 3.10
N ALA A 114 6.73 6.77 2.25
CA ALA A 114 5.78 7.88 2.37
C ALA A 114 4.95 7.81 3.68
N GLU A 115 4.56 6.62 4.13
CA GLU A 115 3.85 6.44 5.41
C GLU A 115 4.72 6.84 6.62
N LYS A 116 6.03 6.59 6.59
CA LYS A 116 6.94 7.08 7.65
C LYS A 116 6.97 8.60 7.74
N LEU A 117 6.80 9.30 6.61
CA LEU A 117 6.67 10.75 6.57
C LEU A 117 5.35 11.23 7.17
N VAL A 118 4.27 10.46 6.98
CA VAL A 118 2.99 10.70 7.64
C VAL A 118 3.12 10.54 9.15
N ASP A 119 3.74 9.46 9.63
CA ASP A 119 3.96 9.23 11.06
C ASP A 119 4.78 10.37 11.68
N ALA A 120 5.84 10.82 11.00
CA ALA A 120 6.63 11.96 11.45
C ALA A 120 5.80 13.26 11.56
N ALA A 121 4.88 13.49 10.61
CA ALA A 121 3.97 14.64 10.63
C ALA A 121 2.94 14.54 11.75
N ILE A 122 2.37 13.35 11.99
CA ILE A 122 1.43 13.08 13.09
C ILE A 122 2.11 13.37 14.44
N ILE A 123 3.31 12.81 14.66
CA ILE A 123 4.07 13.01 15.91
C ILE A 123 4.37 14.50 16.12
N ALA A 124 4.80 15.21 15.07
CA ALA A 124 5.04 16.65 15.15
C ALA A 124 3.77 17.43 15.50
N ALA A 125 2.63 17.06 14.91
CA ALA A 125 1.35 17.69 15.15
C ALA A 125 0.81 17.42 16.57
N GLU A 126 0.91 16.18 17.05
CA GLU A 126 0.53 15.80 18.41
C GLU A 126 1.36 16.54 19.46
N ASN A 127 2.69 16.55 19.33
CA ASN A 127 3.57 17.27 20.24
C ASN A 127 3.27 18.77 20.27
N ALA A 128 3.02 19.38 19.11
CA ALA A 128 2.67 20.80 19.02
C ALA A 128 1.33 21.08 19.71
N ILE A 129 0.29 20.28 19.42
CA ILE A 129 -1.05 20.46 19.99
C ILE A 129 -1.06 20.23 21.50
N GLN A 130 -0.35 19.22 21.99
CA GLN A 130 -0.21 18.95 23.43
C GLN A 130 0.46 20.11 24.17
N SER A 131 1.35 20.85 23.52
CA SER A 131 1.99 22.02 24.13
C SER A 131 1.05 23.22 24.35
N ALA A 132 -0.11 23.24 23.68
CA ALA A 132 -1.06 24.35 23.67
C ALA A 132 -0.47 25.74 23.32
N ASP A 133 0.75 25.80 22.75
CA ASP A 133 1.42 27.04 22.35
C ASP A 133 1.36 27.23 20.81
N PRO A 134 0.71 28.29 20.31
CA PRO A 134 0.69 28.63 18.88
C PRO A 134 2.09 28.79 18.24
N ARG A 135 3.13 29.13 19.02
CA ARG A 135 4.51 29.20 18.52
C ARG A 135 5.03 27.82 18.13
N ASN A 136 4.79 26.81 18.97
CA ASN A 136 5.15 25.42 18.68
C ASN A 136 4.36 24.89 17.48
N GLY A 137 3.09 25.29 17.35
CA GLY A 137 2.29 25.00 16.14
C GLY A 137 2.92 25.54 14.87
N ARG A 138 3.36 26.81 14.85
CA ARG A 138 4.07 27.40 13.70
C ARG A 138 5.38 26.69 13.40
N MET A 139 6.16 26.35 14.43
CA MET A 139 7.42 25.63 14.26
C MET A 139 7.22 24.24 13.68
N ALA A 140 6.21 23.49 14.15
CA ALA A 140 5.90 22.16 13.62
C ALA A 140 5.46 22.23 12.15
N ILE A 141 4.60 23.19 11.79
CA ILE A 141 4.20 23.41 10.38
C ILE A 141 5.42 23.75 9.51
N GLU A 142 6.29 24.62 9.99
CA GLU A 142 7.49 25.02 9.23
C GLU A 142 8.45 23.83 9.04
N LYS A 143 8.61 22.99 10.07
CA LYS A 143 9.36 21.74 9.98
C LYS A 143 8.76 20.79 8.94
N ILE A 144 7.45 20.55 8.98
CA ILE A 144 6.77 19.69 8.00
C ILE A 144 6.96 20.23 6.57
N LYS A 145 6.84 21.55 6.37
CA LYS A 145 7.03 22.19 5.06
C LYS A 145 8.45 22.07 4.52
N LYS A 146 9.46 22.17 5.38
CA LYS A 146 10.88 22.19 4.97
C LYS A 146 11.52 20.81 4.90
N GLU A 147 11.11 19.89 5.77
CA GLU A 147 11.77 18.60 5.93
C GLU A 147 10.94 17.44 5.39
N VAL A 148 9.61 17.51 5.43
CA VAL A 148 8.73 16.36 5.11
C VAL A 148 8.15 16.48 3.70
N LEU A 149 7.42 17.56 3.40
CA LEU A 149 6.76 17.75 2.11
C LEU A 149 7.69 17.70 0.88
N PRO A 150 8.94 18.22 0.93
CA PRO A 150 9.84 18.19 -0.22
C PRO A 150 10.30 16.79 -0.63
N GLN A 151 10.10 15.76 0.20
CA GLN A 151 10.48 14.39 -0.13
C GLN A 151 9.46 13.70 -1.06
N PHE A 152 8.20 14.14 -1.07
CA PHE A 152 7.14 13.50 -1.85
C PHE A 152 7.33 13.53 -3.37
N PRO A 153 7.80 14.63 -4.00
CA PRO A 153 8.10 14.65 -5.43
C PRO A 153 9.08 13.55 -5.85
N ASP A 154 10.14 13.33 -5.06
CA ASP A 154 11.13 12.29 -5.33
C ASP A 154 10.54 10.89 -5.18
N LEU A 155 9.72 10.67 -4.14
CA LEU A 155 9.00 9.40 -3.95
C LEU A 155 8.04 9.12 -5.11
N LEU A 156 7.28 10.11 -5.57
CA LEU A 156 6.39 9.98 -6.72
C LEU A 156 7.17 9.66 -8.01
N GLN A 157 8.33 10.29 -8.19
CA GLN A 157 9.19 10.00 -9.34
C GLN A 157 9.74 8.57 -9.29
N LYS A 158 10.26 8.12 -8.13
CA LYS A 158 10.75 6.76 -7.94
C LYS A 158 9.64 5.72 -8.18
N ALA A 159 8.43 5.97 -7.67
CA ALA A 159 7.29 5.06 -7.87
C ALA A 159 6.96 4.90 -9.36
N LYS A 160 6.91 6.01 -10.12
CA LYS A 160 6.71 5.97 -11.57
C LYS A 160 7.81 5.20 -12.30
N GLN A 161 9.07 5.43 -11.94
CA GLN A 161 10.22 4.76 -12.56
C GLN A 161 10.23 3.25 -12.31
N GLN A 162 9.69 2.80 -11.18
CA GLN A 162 9.59 1.39 -10.81
C GLN A 162 8.26 0.75 -11.21
N GLY A 163 7.36 1.49 -11.88
CA GLY A 163 6.03 1.00 -12.24
C GLY A 163 5.10 0.74 -11.05
N LEU A 164 5.42 1.29 -9.87
CA LEU A 164 4.65 1.09 -8.64
C LEU A 164 3.46 2.07 -8.56
N PRO A 165 2.38 1.70 -7.86
CA PRO A 165 1.24 2.58 -7.64
C PRO A 165 1.64 3.90 -6.97
N THR A 166 1.27 5.03 -7.59
CA THR A 166 1.54 6.39 -7.08
C THR A 166 0.41 6.97 -6.24
N ALA A 167 -0.77 6.34 -6.27
CA ALA A 167 -1.95 6.78 -5.55
C ALA A 167 -1.72 6.77 -4.03
N ASP A 168 -1.03 5.76 -3.51
CA ASP A 168 -0.71 5.65 -2.08
C ASP A 168 0.23 6.78 -1.63
N VAL A 169 1.28 7.07 -2.40
CA VAL A 169 2.22 8.16 -2.11
C VAL A 169 1.50 9.52 -2.14
N SER A 170 0.61 9.72 -3.10
CA SER A 170 -0.19 10.96 -3.20
C SER A 170 -1.16 11.10 -2.02
N THR A 171 -1.78 10.01 -1.61
CA THR A 171 -2.68 9.96 -0.44
C THR A 171 -1.93 10.27 0.85
N ALA A 172 -0.73 9.70 1.01
CA ALA A 172 0.17 10.03 2.12
C ALA A 172 0.55 11.52 2.13
N GLN A 173 0.82 12.12 0.97
CA GLN A 173 1.10 13.56 0.86
C GLN A 173 -0.09 14.41 1.35
N SER A 174 -1.31 14.06 0.94
CA SER A 174 -2.53 14.74 1.40
C SER A 174 -2.74 14.59 2.91
N ARG A 175 -2.42 13.43 3.49
CA ARG A 175 -2.48 13.23 4.96
C ARG A 175 -1.48 14.11 5.71
N VAL A 176 -0.25 14.25 5.21
CA VAL A 176 0.73 15.20 5.78
C VAL A 176 0.21 16.64 5.74
N GLN A 177 -0.42 17.05 4.64
CA GLN A 177 -1.03 18.38 4.54
C GLN A 177 -2.20 18.55 5.51
N ALA A 178 -3.01 17.49 5.73
CA ALA A 178 -4.10 17.49 6.69
C ALA A 178 -3.60 17.67 8.13
N GLU A 179 -2.46 17.08 8.50
CA GLU A 179 -1.85 17.31 9.82
C GLU A 179 -1.45 18.78 10.03
N MET A 180 -0.89 19.44 9.02
CA MET A 180 -0.62 20.88 9.10
C MET A 180 -1.90 21.71 9.30
N GLN A 181 -2.98 21.35 8.59
CA GLN A 181 -4.28 22.00 8.77
C GLN A 181 -4.85 21.75 10.17
N ARG A 182 -4.66 20.55 10.73
CA ARG A 182 -5.08 20.20 12.08
C ARG A 182 -4.37 21.08 13.13
N ILE A 183 -3.05 21.24 13.03
CA ILE A 183 -2.28 22.14 13.90
C ILE A 183 -2.83 23.56 13.81
N ALA A 184 -3.03 24.05 12.59
CA ALA A 184 -3.54 25.40 12.33
C ALA A 184 -4.93 25.64 12.94
N LYS A 185 -5.84 24.69 12.76
CA LYS A 185 -7.19 24.78 13.30
C LYS A 185 -7.19 24.79 14.82
N VAL A 186 -6.43 23.89 15.45
CA VAL A 186 -6.45 23.71 16.91
C VAL A 186 -5.73 24.83 17.64
N LEU A 187 -4.56 25.27 17.16
CA LEU A 187 -3.72 26.24 17.88
C LEU A 187 -3.81 27.67 17.35
N MET A 188 -4.29 27.87 16.13
CA MET A 188 -4.30 29.19 15.47
C MET A 188 -5.71 29.66 15.08
N GLY A 189 -6.75 28.85 15.31
CA GLY A 189 -8.15 29.23 15.08
C GLY A 189 -8.50 29.45 13.60
N MET A 190 -7.76 28.81 12.69
CA MET A 190 -7.96 28.88 11.24
C MET A 190 -8.86 27.76 10.69
#